data_AF-A0A5C5FMJ1-F1
#
_entry.id   AF-A0A5C5FMJ1-F1
#
_cell.length_a   1.000
_cell.length_b   1.000
_cell.length_c   1.000
_cell.angle_alpha   90.00
_cell.angle_beta   90.00
_cell.angle_gamma   90.00
#
_symmetry.space_group_name_H-M   'P 1'
#
loop_
_entity.id
_entity.type
_entity.pdbx_description
1 polymer ?
#
loop_
_entity_poly.entity_id
_entity_poly.type
_entity_poly.pdbx_seq_one_letter_code
_entity_poly.pdbx_strand_id
1 'polypeptide(L)'
;MGPPPLRLDYSHNTYLVLSSSSSSSASPPPLRVDSSSDPALSSRLTYAGPLGPGNLANEHIYALQGVSSASAPGAGAERDLVDRAKALLEGLGAGTVQVMAPAMRAKR
;
A
#
# COMPACT_ATOMS: atom_id res chain seq x y z
N MET A 1 -0.53 -10.98 -24.52
CA MET A 1 -0.57 -11.60 -23.17
C MET A 1 -0.50 -10.47 -22.17
N GLY A 2 -1.55 -10.24 -21.37
CA GLY A 2 -1.47 -9.27 -20.27
C GLY A 2 -0.55 -9.79 -19.17
N PRO A 3 0.07 -8.93 -18.36
CA PRO A 3 0.80 -9.37 -17.19
C PRO A 3 -0.12 -10.20 -16.28
N PRO A 4 0.41 -11.21 -15.57
CA PRO A 4 -0.38 -11.98 -14.62
C PRO A 4 -1.04 -11.03 -13.60
N PRO A 5 -2.28 -11.31 -13.17
CA PRO A 5 -2.93 -10.48 -12.16
C PRO A 5 -2.08 -10.47 -10.90
N LEU A 6 -1.86 -9.28 -10.33
CA LEU A 6 -1.20 -9.16 -9.03
C LEU A 6 -1.93 -10.04 -8.02
N ARG A 7 -1.28 -11.11 -7.56
CA ARG A 7 -1.79 -11.94 -6.48
C ARG A 7 -1.44 -11.25 -5.17
N LEU A 8 -2.45 -10.63 -4.57
CA LEU A 8 -2.34 -9.98 -3.27
C LEU A 8 -2.60 -11.01 -2.16
N ASP A 9 -1.65 -11.15 -1.24
CA ASP A 9 -1.72 -12.07 -0.09
C ASP A 9 -2.07 -11.28 1.18
N TYR A 10 -3.36 -11.17 1.46
CA TYR A 10 -3.88 -10.42 2.61
C TYR A 10 -3.72 -11.16 3.94
N SER A 11 -3.35 -12.44 3.89
CA SER A 11 -3.13 -13.28 5.07
C SER A 11 -1.83 -12.92 5.76
N HIS A 12 -0.80 -12.55 5.01
CA HIS A 12 0.51 -12.16 5.54
C HIS A 12 0.89 -10.70 5.31
N ASN A 13 0.20 -10.01 4.40
CA ASN A 13 0.53 -8.64 4.03
C ASN A 13 -0.70 -7.72 4.10
N THR A 14 -0.42 -6.44 4.29
CA THR A 14 -1.41 -5.37 4.21
C THR A 14 -1.08 -4.50 3.02
N TYR A 15 -2.08 -4.21 2.19
CA TYR A 15 -1.88 -3.40 1.00
C TYR A 15 -2.45 -2.01 1.23
N LEU A 16 -1.73 -0.98 0.80
CA LEU A 16 -2.06 0.43 0.91
C LEU A 16 -2.18 0.98 -0.51
N VAL A 17 -3.28 1.66 -0.80
CA VAL A 17 -3.50 2.39 -2.05
C VAL A 17 -3.23 3.86 -1.78
N LEU A 18 -2.27 4.42 -2.49
CA LEU A 18 -1.99 5.84 -2.55
C LEU A 18 -2.64 6.42 -3.81
N SER A 19 -3.65 7.25 -3.62
CA SER A 19 -4.32 7.96 -4.72
C SER A 19 -3.74 9.37 -4.80
N SER A 20 -2.92 9.63 -5.81
CA SER A 20 -2.38 10.96 -6.05
C SER A 20 -3.41 11.82 -6.81
N SER A 21 -3.70 13.02 -6.30
CA SER A 21 -4.53 14.00 -7.02
C SER A 21 -3.79 14.63 -8.22
N SER A 22 -2.49 14.36 -8.37
CA SER A 22 -1.70 14.93 -9.45
C SER A 22 -1.94 14.14 -10.73
N SER A 23 -2.64 14.74 -11.69
CA SER A 23 -3.10 14.11 -12.94
C SER A 23 -1.96 13.70 -13.92
N SER A 24 -0.69 13.83 -13.53
CA SER A 24 0.43 13.90 -14.48
C SER A 24 1.56 12.88 -14.25
N SER A 25 1.43 11.91 -13.34
CA SER A 25 2.48 10.89 -13.22
C SER A 25 1.96 9.49 -12.99
N ALA A 26 2.03 8.68 -14.07
CA ALA A 26 2.02 7.22 -14.02
C ALA A 26 3.29 6.62 -13.36
N SER A 27 4.21 7.48 -12.90
CA SER A 27 5.45 7.06 -12.25
C SER A 27 5.23 6.98 -10.74
N PRO A 28 5.68 5.90 -10.07
CA PRO A 28 5.53 5.79 -8.63
C PRO A 28 6.22 6.96 -7.93
N PRO A 29 5.59 7.58 -6.92
CA PRO A 29 6.29 8.55 -6.11
C PRO A 29 7.48 7.86 -5.45
N PRO A 30 8.67 8.51 -5.42
CA PRO A 30 9.85 7.91 -4.84
C PRO A 30 9.60 7.66 -3.36
N LEU A 31 9.48 6.39 -2.96
CA LEU A 31 9.47 6.00 -1.56
C LEU A 31 10.83 6.33 -0.96
N ARG A 32 10.95 7.50 -0.33
CA ARG A 32 12.07 7.82 0.53
C ARG A 32 11.69 7.46 1.95
N VAL A 33 11.78 6.17 2.26
CA VAL A 33 11.86 5.75 3.66
C VAL A 33 13.31 5.86 4.05
N ASP A 34 13.67 6.91 4.78
CA ASP A 34 15.00 6.99 5.36
C ASP A 34 15.16 5.80 6.31
N SER A 35 16.02 4.85 5.96
CA SER A 35 16.23 3.64 6.77
C SER A 35 16.73 3.97 8.18
N SER A 36 17.27 5.17 8.40
CA SER A 36 17.59 5.72 9.72
C SER A 36 16.38 6.18 10.54
N SER A 37 15.29 6.59 9.89
CA SER A 37 14.08 7.11 10.56
C SER A 37 13.12 6.00 10.94
N ASP A 38 12.92 5.00 10.07
CA ASP A 38 12.10 3.82 10.40
C ASP A 38 12.58 2.55 9.67
N PRO A 39 13.56 1.80 10.23
CA PRO A 39 14.13 0.63 9.58
C PRO A 39 13.12 -0.53 9.45
N ALA A 40 12.13 -0.59 10.35
CA ALA A 40 11.08 -1.59 10.30
C ALA A 40 10.17 -1.37 9.08
N LEU A 41 9.82 -0.12 8.79
CA LEU A 41 9.02 0.23 7.62
C LEU A 41 9.83 0.12 6.32
N SER A 42 11.09 0.56 6.33
CA SER A 42 11.96 0.54 5.15
C SER A 42 12.22 -0.86 4.60
N SER A 43 12.21 -1.88 5.47
CA SER A 43 12.42 -3.29 5.08
C SER A 43 11.13 -4.03 4.72
N ARG A 44 9.96 -3.49 5.09
CA ARG A 44 8.65 -4.15 4.92
C ARG A 44 7.77 -3.50 3.87
N LEU A 45 7.90 -2.19 3.62
CA LEU A 45 7.09 -1.48 2.66
C LEU A 45 7.69 -1.57 1.26
N THR A 46 6.98 -2.20 0.33
CA THR A 46 7.42 -2.43 -1.05
C THR A 46 6.39 -1.90 -2.03
N TYR A 47 6.84 -1.25 -3.10
CA TYR A 47 5.93 -0.87 -4.19
C TYR A 47 5.48 -2.11 -4.96
N ALA A 48 4.17 -2.36 -5.00
CA ALA A 48 3.58 -3.50 -5.68
C ALA A 48 3.25 -3.18 -7.15
N GLY A 49 2.85 -1.95 -7.45
CA GLY A 49 2.52 -1.52 -8.81
C GLY A 49 1.37 -0.52 -8.88
N PRO A 50 1.00 -0.05 -10.07
CA PRO A 50 -0.20 0.76 -10.27
C PRO A 50 -1.46 -0.10 -10.11
N LEU A 51 -2.55 0.50 -9.61
CA LEU A 51 -3.83 -0.19 -9.46
C LEU A 51 -4.48 -0.50 -10.82
N GLY A 52 -4.32 0.39 -11.80
CA GLY A 52 -4.81 0.15 -13.16
C GLY A 52 -4.58 1.32 -14.12
N PRO A 53 -4.92 1.15 -15.40
CA PRO A 53 -4.88 2.22 -16.39
C PRO A 53 -6.06 3.21 -16.24
N GLY A 54 -5.98 4.35 -16.93
CA GLY A 54 -7.07 5.34 -17.02
C GLY A 54 -7.23 6.17 -15.74
N ASN A 55 -8.46 6.26 -15.21
CA ASN A 55 -8.74 7.02 -13.98
C ASN A 55 -8.01 6.47 -12.73
N LEU A 56 -7.52 5.24 -12.78
CA LEU A 56 -6.75 4.60 -11.71
C LEU A 56 -5.22 4.72 -11.93
N ALA A 57 -4.79 5.42 -12.98
CA ALA A 57 -3.36 5.57 -13.30
C ALA A 57 -2.58 6.36 -12.24
N ASN A 58 -3.30 7.12 -11.40
CA ASN A 58 -2.72 7.86 -10.28
C ASN A 58 -2.84 7.08 -8.96
N GLU A 59 -3.35 5.86 -8.99
CA GLU A 59 -3.47 4.99 -7.82
C GLU A 59 -2.36 3.96 -7.80
N HIS A 60 -1.59 3.97 -6.72
CA HIS A 60 -0.39 3.16 -6.54
C HIS A 60 -0.57 2.24 -5.34
N ILE A 61 -0.24 0.96 -5.51
CA ILE A 61 -0.32 -0.05 -4.46
C ILE A 61 1.06 -0.22 -3.81
N TYR A 62 1.07 -0.16 -2.49
CA TYR A 62 2.20 -0.49 -1.64
C TYR A 62 1.85 -1.68 -0.75
N ALA A 63 2.74 -2.65 -0.67
CA ALA A 63 2.61 -3.83 0.18
C ALA A 63 3.43 -3.63 1.45
N LEU A 64 2.79 -3.76 2.61
CA LEU A 64 3.43 -3.84 3.91
C LEU A 64 3.55 -5.31 4.31
N GLN A 65 4.78 -5.82 4.25
CA GLN A 65 5.07 -7.23 4.49
C GLN A 65 5.04 -7.60 5.97
N GLY A 66 4.53 -8.80 6.27
CA GLY A 66 4.50 -9.34 7.63
C GLY A 66 3.55 -8.59 8.56
N VAL A 67 2.50 -7.97 8.00
CA VAL A 67 1.41 -7.32 8.72
C VAL A 67 0.12 -7.84 8.12
N SER A 68 -0.63 -8.64 8.87
CA SER A 68 -1.85 -9.25 8.34
C SER A 68 -3.00 -8.26 8.32
N SER A 69 -3.63 -8.08 7.16
CA SER A 69 -4.85 -7.26 7.07
C SER A 69 -6.05 -7.93 7.76
N ALA A 70 -5.96 -9.24 8.02
CA ALA A 70 -6.96 -10.03 8.73
C ALA A 70 -6.77 -10.05 10.26
N SER A 71 -5.72 -9.40 10.78
CA SER A 71 -5.43 -9.43 12.21
C SER A 71 -6.43 -8.58 12.99
N ALA A 72 -7.09 -9.25 13.93
CA ALA A 72 -8.12 -8.76 14.84
C ALA A 72 -7.73 -7.47 15.61
N PRO A 73 -8.71 -6.75 16.19
CA PRO A 73 -8.47 -5.66 17.15
C PRO A 73 -7.66 -6.18 18.35
N GLY A 74 -6.33 -6.12 18.30
CA GLY A 74 -5.47 -6.65 19.35
C GLY A 74 -3.96 -6.51 19.12
N ALA A 75 -3.49 -6.33 17.89
CA ALA A 75 -2.07 -6.14 17.62
C ALA A 75 -1.73 -4.64 17.50
N GLY A 76 -1.58 -3.95 18.63
CA GLY A 76 -1.25 -2.51 18.67
C GLY A 76 -0.02 -2.16 17.82
N ALA A 77 1.00 -3.03 17.79
CA ALA A 77 2.22 -2.84 17.00
C ALA A 77 2.01 -2.96 15.48
N GLU A 78 1.14 -3.88 15.03
CA GLU A 78 0.82 -4.02 13.60
C GLU A 78 0.02 -2.80 13.11
N ARG A 79 -0.90 -2.31 13.93
CA ARG A 79 -1.68 -1.11 13.63
C ARG A 79 -0.81 0.15 13.58
N ASP A 80 0.11 0.29 14.53
CA ASP A 80 1.09 1.39 14.54
C ASP A 80 1.95 1.39 13.26
N LEU A 81 2.38 0.22 12.78
CA LEU A 81 3.10 0.10 11.50
C LEU A 81 2.26 0.53 10.30
N VAL A 82 0.97 0.15 10.26
CA VAL A 82 0.06 0.58 9.19
C VAL A 82 -0.16 2.09 9.24
N ASP A 83 -0.38 2.67 10.42
CA ASP A 83 -0.58 4.11 10.60
C ASP A 83 0.68 4.90 10.21
N ARG A 84 1.88 4.43 10.58
CA ARG A 84 3.16 5.03 10.13
C ARG A 84 3.34 4.92 8.63
N ALA A 85 3.04 3.77 8.04
CA ALA A 85 3.16 3.55 6.60
C ALA A 85 2.22 4.49 5.84
N LYS A 86 1.00 4.65 6.35
CA LYS A 86 0.01 5.58 5.83
C LYS A 86 0.52 7.03 5.89
N ALA A 87 0.98 7.49 7.05
CA ALA A 87 1.50 8.85 7.22
C ALA A 87 2.69 9.14 6.29
N LEU A 88 3.57 8.16 6.11
CA LEU A 88 4.70 8.27 5.19
C LEU A 88 4.23 8.41 3.74
N LEU A 89 3.29 7.57 3.30
CA LEU A 89 2.73 7.63 1.95
C LEU A 89 1.94 8.93 1.69
N GLU A 90 1.19 9.41 2.68
CA GLU A 90 0.49 10.71 2.64
C GLU A 90 1.48 11.89 2.54
N GLY A 91 2.67 11.76 3.15
CA GLY A 91 3.75 12.75 3.00
C GLY A 91 4.43 12.73 1.63
N LEU A 92 4.38 11.61 0.89
CA LEU A 92 5.03 11.44 -0.40
C LEU A 92 4.17 11.86 -1.60
N GLY A 93 2.85 11.76 -1.46
CA GLY A 93 1.90 12.21 -2.48
C GLY A 93 0.79 12.98 -1.79
N ALA A 94 0.56 14.23 -2.21
CA ALA A 94 -0.49 15.11 -1.72
C ALA A 94 -1.91 14.58 -2.05
N GLY A 95 -2.23 13.40 -1.52
CA GLY A 95 -3.38 12.59 -1.87
C GLY A 95 -3.80 11.71 -0.71
N THR A 96 -4.80 10.88 -0.94
CA THR A 96 -5.38 10.00 0.09
C THR A 96 -4.73 8.63 0.07
N VAL A 97 -4.40 8.11 1.26
CA VAL A 97 -3.93 6.74 1.42
C VAL A 97 -5.02 5.92 2.09
N GLN A 98 -5.35 4.78 1.50
CA GLN A 98 -6.36 3.86 2.02
C GLN A 98 -5.78 2.46 2.16
N VAL A 99 -6.11 1.78 3.27
CA VAL A 99 -5.82 0.35 3.39
C VAL A 99 -6.76 -0.38 2.43
N MET A 100 -6.16 -1.13 1.52
CA MET A 100 -6.88 -1.97 0.58
C MET A 100 -7.52 -3.10 1.36
N ALA A 101 -8.84 -3.05 1.52
CA ALA A 101 -9.56 -4.18 2.06
C ALA A 101 -9.34 -5.38 1.13
N PRO A 102 -9.15 -6.61 1.67
CA PRO A 102 -9.28 -7.80 0.86
C PRO A 102 -10.64 -7.70 0.16
N ALA A 103 -10.64 -7.64 -1.17
CA ALA A 103 -11.88 -7.69 -1.93
C ALA A 103 -12.61 -8.93 -1.42
N MET A 104 -13.69 -8.76 -0.66
CA MET A 104 -14.50 -9.87 -0.22
C MET A 104 -14.83 -10.61 -1.50
N ARG A 105 -14.22 -11.79 -1.64
CA ARG A 105 -14.43 -12.69 -2.77
C ARG A 105 -15.93 -12.79 -2.92
N ALA A 106 -16.49 -12.08 -3.91
CA ALA A 106 -17.91 -12.10 -4.17
C ALA A 106 -18.25 -13.56 -4.38
N LYS A 107 -18.99 -14.11 -3.43
CA LYS A 107 -19.48 -15.47 -3.40
C LYS A 107 -20.16 -15.69 -4.75
N ARG A 108 -19.54 -16.51 -5.60
CA ARG A 108 -20.19 -17.12 -6.75
C ARG A 108 -20.86 -18.40 -6.29
#